data_AF-A0A6H9GCZ9-F1
#
_entry.id   AF-A0A6H9GCZ9-F1
#
_cell.length_a   1.000
_cell.length_b   1.000
_cell.length_c   1.000
_cell.angle_alpha   90.00
_cell.angle_beta   90.00
_cell.angle_gamma   90.00
#
_symmetry.space_group_name_H-M   'P 1'
#
loop_
_entity.id
_entity.type
_entity.pdbx_description
1 polymer ?
#
loop_
_entity_poly.entity_id
_entity_poly.type
_entity_poly.pdbx_seq_one_letter_code
_entity_poly.pdbx_strand_id
1 'polypeptide(L)'
;MEPISLILAALTAGAVAAAKDTAGTAVKDAYESLKALIKKKFAEKGKTDDSDIVDKHEKKPDSEGVKTLLKEELLEAKIDRDAEVIKTAEALLKQLKPEEFAAGKYNINVGDDIKGMVGDGTFKGIAGDISGGNISQKIN
;
A
#
# COMPACT_ATOMS: atom_id res chain seq x y z
N MET A 1 -2.58 -10.73 1.14
CA MET A 1 -1.63 -10.46 2.25
C MET A 1 -2.39 -9.99 3.49
N GLU A 2 -1.74 -9.92 4.65
CA GLU A 2 -2.31 -9.33 5.87
C GLU A 2 -2.35 -7.78 5.77
N PRO A 3 -3.37 -7.09 6.31
CA PRO A 3 -3.47 -5.63 6.28
C PRO A 3 -2.25 -4.93 6.85
N ILE A 4 -1.69 -5.47 7.94
CA ILE A 4 -0.50 -4.90 8.55
C ILE A 4 0.75 -5.00 7.67
N SER A 5 0.91 -6.11 6.96
CA SER A 5 2.02 -6.31 6.02
C SER A 5 1.92 -5.35 4.84
N LEU A 6 0.68 -5.01 4.43
CA LEU A 6 0.43 -3.99 3.42
C LEU A 6 0.85 -2.60 3.91
N ILE A 7 0.48 -2.22 5.13
CA ILE A 7 0.86 -0.94 5.73
C ILE A 7 2.37 -0.84 5.85
N LEU A 8 3.04 -1.90 6.32
CA LEU A 8 4.49 -1.94 6.45
C LEU A 8 5.19 -1.80 5.09
N ALA A 9 4.69 -2.52 4.07
CA ALA A 9 5.21 -2.42 2.71
C ALA A 9 5.01 -1.02 2.11
N ALA A 10 3.86 -0.39 2.34
CA ALA A 10 3.57 0.98 1.92
C ALA A 10 4.51 1.98 2.58
N LEU A 11 4.76 1.84 3.88
CA LEU A 11 5.73 2.66 4.62
C LEU A 11 7.15 2.50 4.10
N THR A 12 7.62 1.28 3.88
CA THR A 12 8.96 1.04 3.34
C THR A 12 9.07 1.61 1.92
N ALA A 13 8.12 1.28 1.04
CA ALA A 13 8.14 1.72 -0.35
C ALA A 13 8.00 3.24 -0.44
N GLY A 14 7.12 3.84 0.36
CA GLY A 14 6.89 5.27 0.47
C GLY A 14 8.12 6.02 0.96
N ALA A 15 8.77 5.55 2.02
CA ALA A 15 10.01 6.13 2.53
C ALA A 15 11.13 6.07 1.48
N VAL A 16 11.33 4.90 0.86
CA VAL A 16 12.34 4.71 -0.19
C VAL A 16 12.07 5.59 -1.40
N ALA A 17 10.80 5.76 -1.77
CA ALA A 17 10.44 6.62 -2.89
C ALA A 17 10.57 8.10 -2.54
N ALA A 18 10.05 8.55 -1.39
CA ALA A 18 10.16 9.93 -0.93
C ALA A 18 11.63 10.37 -0.77
N ALA A 19 12.52 9.45 -0.39
CA ALA A 19 13.96 9.65 -0.32
C ALA A 19 14.63 9.79 -1.71
N LYS A 20 13.98 9.38 -2.80
CA LYS A 20 14.48 9.62 -4.16
C LYS A 20 14.04 11.01 -4.63
N ASP A 21 14.97 11.77 -5.19
CA ASP A 21 14.66 13.07 -5.80
C ASP A 21 13.70 12.98 -6.99
N THR A 22 13.57 11.79 -7.59
CA THR A 22 12.66 11.51 -8.71
C THR A 22 11.23 11.19 -8.28
N ALA A 23 10.94 11.10 -6.99
CA ALA A 23 9.56 10.91 -6.54
C ALA A 23 8.74 12.18 -6.79
N GLY A 24 7.68 12.03 -7.57
CA GLY A 24 6.70 13.10 -7.79
C GLY A 24 6.07 13.55 -6.49
N THR A 25 5.67 14.83 -6.42
CA THR A 25 5.07 15.46 -5.23
C THR A 25 3.91 14.62 -4.67
N ALA A 26 3.09 14.03 -5.53
CA ALA A 26 1.98 13.16 -5.14
C ALA A 26 2.40 11.95 -4.30
N VAL A 27 3.57 11.36 -4.55
CA VAL A 27 4.10 10.25 -3.75
C VAL A 27 4.52 10.74 -2.37
N LYS A 28 5.18 11.89 -2.30
CA LYS A 28 5.61 12.51 -1.05
C LYS A 28 4.40 12.90 -0.20
N ASP A 29 3.40 13.54 -0.81
CA ASP A 29 2.15 13.91 -0.14
C ASP A 29 1.37 12.69 0.39
N ALA A 30 1.28 11.62 -0.40
CA ALA A 30 0.63 10.38 0.01
C ALA A 30 1.37 9.69 1.15
N TYR A 31 2.71 9.68 1.11
CA TYR A 31 3.55 9.16 2.18
C TYR A 31 3.41 9.95 3.48
N GLU A 32 3.52 11.28 3.40
CA GLU A 32 3.34 12.18 4.55
C GLU A 32 1.93 12.06 5.12
N SER A 33 0.89 11.92 4.28
CA SER A 33 -0.48 11.69 4.74
C SER A 33 -0.62 10.36 5.48
N LEU A 34 -0.03 9.27 4.98
CA LEU A 34 -0.05 7.97 5.66
C LEU A 34 0.65 8.05 7.02
N LYS A 35 1.82 8.70 7.06
CA LYS A 35 2.59 8.92 8.29
C LYS A 35 1.78 9.76 9.29
N ALA A 36 1.18 10.85 8.85
CA ALA A 36 0.35 11.71 9.69
C ALA A 36 -0.88 10.97 10.24
N LEU A 37 -1.54 10.15 9.42
CA LEU A 37 -2.66 9.30 9.84
C LEU A 37 -2.23 8.32 10.92
N ILE A 38 -1.12 7.60 10.72
CA ILE A 38 -0.60 6.65 11.70
C ILE A 38 -0.26 7.35 13.01
N LYS A 39 0.43 8.49 12.97
CA LYS A 39 0.74 9.29 14.17
C LYS A 39 -0.51 9.78 14.89
N LYS A 40 -1.53 10.23 14.15
CA LYS A 40 -2.83 10.61 14.72
C LYS A 40 -3.50 9.42 15.42
N LYS A 41 -3.55 8.26 14.78
CA LYS A 41 -4.15 7.05 15.35
C LYS A 41 -3.39 6.59 16.59
N PHE A 42 -2.07 6.66 16.59
CA PHE A 42 -1.25 6.40 17.78
C PHE A 42 -1.61 7.36 18.92
N ALA A 43 -1.73 8.66 18.65
CA ALA A 43 -2.16 9.64 19.65
C ALA A 43 -3.57 9.36 20.18
N GLU A 44 -4.53 8.99 19.31
CA GLU A 44 -5.89 8.59 19.71
C GLU A 44 -5.90 7.34 20.61
N LYS A 45 -4.86 6.50 20.53
CA LYS A 45 -4.68 5.32 21.39
C LYS A 45 -3.79 5.57 22.61
N GLY A 46 -3.28 6.79 22.80
CA GLY A 46 -2.37 7.13 23.89
C GLY A 46 -0.93 6.64 23.68
N LYS A 47 -0.57 6.28 22.45
CA LYS A 47 0.73 5.75 22.02
C LYS A 47 1.59 6.82 21.32
N THR A 48 1.61 8.03 21.85
CA THR A 48 2.30 9.19 21.23
C THR A 48 3.81 8.97 21.09
N ASP A 49 4.43 8.25 22.03
CA ASP A 49 5.85 7.90 22.02
C ASP A 49 6.21 6.94 20.87
N ASP A 50 5.26 6.13 20.41
CA ASP A 50 5.46 5.14 19.35
C ASP A 50 5.47 5.78 17.95
N SER A 51 5.11 7.06 17.85
CA SER A 51 5.20 7.80 16.59
C SER A 51 6.63 7.89 16.02
N ASP A 52 7.66 7.80 16.87
CA ASP A 52 9.08 7.82 16.49
C ASP A 52 9.51 6.50 15.83
N ILE A 53 8.75 5.42 16.03
CA ILE A 53 9.09 4.11 15.45
C ILE A 53 8.96 4.10 13.93
N VAL A 54 8.06 4.91 13.39
CA VAL A 54 7.93 5.15 11.96
C VAL A 54 9.20 5.80 11.42
N ASP A 55 9.70 6.83 12.11
CA ASP A 55 10.95 7.51 11.76
C ASP A 55 12.19 6.60 11.89
N LYS A 56 12.20 5.70 12.90
CA LYS A 56 13.24 4.65 13.01
C LYS A 56 13.19 3.67 11.85
N HIS A 57 11.99 3.26 11.43
CA HIS A 57 11.81 2.36 10.29
C HIS A 57 12.25 2.99 8.97
N GLU A 58 12.04 4.30 8.79
CA GLU A 58 12.57 5.04 7.64
C GLU A 58 14.10 5.06 7.60
N LYS A 59 14.74 5.26 8.77
CA LYS A 59 16.20 5.27 8.87
C LYS A 59 16.82 3.87 8.75
N LYS A 60 16.07 2.84 9.15
CA LYS A 60 16.53 1.45 9.16
C LYS A 60 15.45 0.50 8.58
N PRO A 61 15.13 0.62 7.29
CA PRO A 61 14.09 -0.18 6.65
C PRO A 61 14.48 -1.65 6.53
N ASP A 62 15.75 -2.00 6.72
CA ASP A 62 16.24 -3.39 6.71
C ASP A 62 16.33 -4.00 8.11
N SER A 63 16.10 -3.21 9.18
CA SER A 63 16.19 -3.72 10.55
C SER A 63 14.95 -4.52 10.92
N GLU A 64 15.11 -5.84 11.00
CA GLU A 64 14.10 -6.78 11.49
C GLU A 64 13.49 -6.34 12.83
N GLY A 65 14.33 -5.94 13.80
CA GLY A 65 13.85 -5.49 15.11
C GLY A 65 12.93 -4.27 15.04
N VAL A 66 13.22 -3.33 14.14
CA VAL A 66 12.37 -2.14 13.94
C VAL A 66 11.07 -2.50 13.22
N LYS A 67 11.12 -3.41 12.24
CA LYS A 67 9.92 -3.92 11.55
C LYS A 67 8.97 -4.63 12.51
N THR A 68 9.51 -5.54 13.34
CA THR A 68 8.72 -6.29 14.31
C THR A 68 8.10 -5.35 15.32
N LEU A 69 8.88 -4.42 15.87
CA LEU A 69 8.36 -3.47 16.85
C LEU A 69 7.30 -2.55 16.21
N LEU A 70 7.51 -2.02 15.01
CA LEU A 70 6.49 -1.23 14.29
C LEU A 70 5.23 -2.06 14.02
N LYS A 71 5.37 -3.35 13.69
CA LYS A 71 4.25 -4.27 13.52
C LYS A 71 3.45 -4.43 14.83
N GLU A 72 4.13 -4.69 15.94
CA GLU A 72 3.48 -4.82 17.25
C GLU A 72 2.74 -3.55 17.65
N GLU A 73 3.38 -2.40 17.48
CA GLU A 73 2.80 -1.10 17.77
C GLU A 73 1.53 -0.82 16.95
N LEU A 74 1.57 -1.09 15.65
CA LEU A 74 0.41 -0.94 14.76
C LEU A 74 -0.75 -1.89 15.15
N LEU A 75 -0.46 -3.13 15.56
CA LEU A 75 -1.48 -4.09 16.03
C LEU A 75 -2.11 -3.66 17.35
N GLU A 76 -1.30 -3.22 18.30
CA GLU A 76 -1.78 -2.75 19.60
C GLU A 76 -2.64 -1.49 19.45
N ALA A 77 -2.24 -0.58 18.55
CA ALA A 77 -3.04 0.58 18.19
C ALA A 77 -4.26 0.23 17.32
N LYS A 78 -4.41 -1.03 16.90
CA LYS A 78 -5.44 -1.52 15.97
C LYS A 78 -5.48 -0.76 14.64
N ILE A 79 -4.33 -0.23 14.24
CA ILE A 79 -4.16 0.50 12.98
C ILE A 79 -4.26 -0.47 11.78
N ASP A 80 -3.92 -1.74 11.99
CA ASP A 80 -4.12 -2.82 11.01
C ASP A 80 -5.58 -3.06 10.61
N ARG A 81 -6.54 -2.53 11.38
CA ARG A 81 -7.98 -2.63 11.11
C ARG A 81 -8.59 -1.30 10.69
N ASP A 82 -7.79 -0.25 10.64
CA ASP A 82 -8.27 1.07 10.29
C ASP A 82 -8.38 1.18 8.77
N ALA A 83 -9.63 1.22 8.29
CA ALA A 83 -9.91 1.26 6.85
C ALA A 83 -9.31 2.49 6.16
N GLU A 84 -9.14 3.62 6.86
CA GLU A 84 -8.55 4.84 6.31
C GLU A 84 -7.04 4.68 6.12
N VAL A 85 -6.36 4.06 7.10
CA VAL A 85 -4.93 3.75 6.99
C VAL A 85 -4.66 2.72 5.90
N ILE A 86 -5.46 1.64 5.86
CA ILE A 86 -5.34 0.59 4.84
C ILE A 86 -5.53 1.18 3.43
N LYS A 87 -6.59 1.96 3.20
CA LYS A 87 -6.84 2.60 1.89
C LYS A 87 -5.72 3.55 1.48
N THR A 88 -5.19 4.32 2.42
CA THR A 88 -4.08 5.25 2.14
C THR A 88 -2.81 4.48 1.77
N ALA A 89 -2.51 3.39 2.48
CA ALA A 89 -1.38 2.52 2.17
C ALA A 89 -1.54 1.83 0.80
N GLU A 90 -2.75 1.38 0.45
CA GLU A 90 -3.06 0.82 -0.87
C GLU A 90 -2.87 1.85 -1.99
N ALA A 91 -3.38 3.07 -1.80
CA ALA A 91 -3.24 4.15 -2.78
C ALA A 91 -1.76 4.47 -3.04
N LEU A 92 -0.96 4.58 -1.98
CA LEU A 92 0.48 4.80 -2.07
C LEU A 92 1.18 3.66 -2.84
N LEU A 93 0.88 2.40 -2.52
CA LEU A 93 1.45 1.26 -3.24
C LEU A 93 1.01 1.19 -4.70
N LYS A 94 -0.23 1.56 -5.01
CA LYS A 94 -0.73 1.64 -6.39
C LYS A 94 0.03 2.69 -7.21
N GLN A 95 0.41 3.82 -6.59
CA GLN A 95 1.20 4.86 -7.25
C GLN A 95 2.68 4.45 -7.41
N LEU A 96 3.24 3.77 -6.41
CA LEU A 96 4.66 3.37 -6.40
C LEU A 96 4.94 2.14 -7.23
N LYS A 97 4.02 1.17 -7.19
CA LYS A 97 4.14 -0.15 -7.78
C LYS A 97 2.84 -0.57 -8.45
N PRO A 98 2.40 0.18 -9.48
CA PRO A 98 1.17 -0.11 -10.20
C PRO A 98 1.17 -1.51 -10.81
N GLU A 99 2.33 -2.02 -11.24
CA GLU A 99 2.47 -3.36 -11.81
C GLU A 99 2.28 -4.47 -10.76
N GLU A 100 2.86 -4.34 -9.58
CA GLU A 100 2.69 -5.31 -8.48
C GLU A 100 1.25 -5.27 -7.93
N PHE A 101 0.66 -4.08 -7.88
CA PHE A 101 -0.75 -3.90 -7.53
C PHE A 101 -1.67 -4.52 -8.57
N ALA A 102 -1.37 -4.34 -9.87
CA ALA A 102 -2.12 -4.94 -10.97
C ALA A 102 -2.01 -6.46 -11.01
N ALA A 103 -0.88 -7.02 -10.60
CA ALA A 103 -0.69 -8.45 -10.43
C ALA A 103 -1.44 -9.01 -9.20
N GLY A 104 -2.16 -8.19 -8.43
CA GLY A 104 -2.91 -8.61 -7.25
C GLY A 104 -2.02 -8.96 -6.04
N LYS A 105 -0.74 -8.57 -6.04
CA LYS A 105 0.16 -8.90 -4.92
C LYS A 105 -0.30 -8.27 -3.61
N TYR A 106 -0.93 -7.10 -3.65
CA TYR A 106 -1.42 -6.38 -2.48
C TYR A 106 -2.89 -6.67 -2.15
N ASN A 107 -3.52 -7.66 -2.79
CA ASN A 107 -4.91 -8.01 -2.49
C ASN A 107 -5.01 -8.47 -1.02
N ILE A 108 -5.62 -7.64 -0.19
CA ILE A 108 -5.89 -7.90 1.22
C ILE A 108 -7.09 -8.83 1.31
N ASN A 109 -6.87 -10.01 1.91
CA ASN A 109 -7.95 -10.96 2.18
C ASN A 109 -8.56 -10.59 3.52
N VAL A 110 -9.28 -9.48 3.57
CA VAL A 110 -10.15 -9.18 4.71
C VAL A 110 -11.29 -10.19 4.62
N GLY A 111 -11.32 -11.14 5.55
CA GLY A 111 -12.37 -12.15 5.60
C GLY A 111 -13.74 -11.47 5.58
N ASP A 112 -14.60 -11.98 4.71
CA ASP A 112 -15.95 -11.50 4.40
C ASP A 112 -16.03 -10.16 3.61
N ASP A 113 -16.49 -10.28 2.36
CA ASP A 113 -17.36 -9.33 1.65
C ASP A 113 -16.82 -8.08 0.94
N ILE A 114 -15.52 -7.81 0.81
CA ILE A 114 -15.09 -6.66 -0.04
C ILE A 114 -15.03 -7.07 -1.52
N LYS A 115 -16.20 -7.42 -2.06
CA LYS A 115 -16.51 -7.31 -3.48
C LYS A 115 -16.74 -5.82 -3.80
N GLY A 116 -15.66 -5.13 -4.14
CA GLY A 116 -15.74 -3.86 -4.85
C GLY A 116 -15.26 -2.65 -4.07
N MET A 117 -13.97 -2.31 -4.25
CA MET A 117 -13.56 -0.91 -4.35
C MET A 117 -12.17 -0.79 -5.04
N VAL A 118 -12.01 -1.37 -6.23
CA VAL A 118 -11.00 -0.89 -7.20
C VAL A 118 -11.77 -0.18 -8.30
N GLY A 119 -12.27 1.00 -7.98
CA GLY A 119 -12.97 1.88 -8.90
C GLY A 119 -12.37 3.28 -8.81
N ASP A 120 -11.22 3.49 -9.48
CA ASP A 120 -11.04 4.68 -10.32
C ASP A 120 -9.98 4.39 -11.38
N GLY A 121 -10.31 4.78 -12.61
CA GLY A 121 -9.89 4.17 -13.87
C GLY A 121 -8.40 4.25 -14.20
N THR A 122 -7.85 3.11 -14.60
CA THR A 122 -6.88 2.87 -15.70
C THR A 122 -6.21 1.52 -15.42
N PHE A 123 -7.00 0.44 -15.45
CA PHE A 123 -6.45 -0.87 -15.78
C PHE A 123 -6.58 -1.02 -17.29
N LYS A 124 -5.67 -0.37 -18.02
CA LYS A 124 -5.39 -0.77 -19.40
C LYS A 124 -4.59 -2.05 -19.26
N GLY A 125 -5.30 -3.17 -19.25
CA GLY A 125 -4.71 -4.49 -19.21
C GLY A 125 -3.62 -4.59 -20.27
N ILE A 126 -2.40 -4.78 -19.81
CA ILE A 126 -1.36 -5.46 -20.57
C ILE A 126 -1.74 -6.95 -20.58
N ALA A 127 -2.72 -7.29 -21.43
CA ALA A 127 -2.70 -8.55 -22.15
C ALA A 127 -2.13 -8.16 -23.53
N GLY A 128 -0.90 -8.50 -23.88
CA GLY A 128 -0.46 -9.89 -23.92
C GLY A 128 -1.19 -10.56 -25.07
N ASP A 129 -0.58 -10.49 -26.26
CA ASP A 129 -0.89 -11.28 -27.46
C ASP A 129 -2.23 -11.03 -28.19
N ILE A 130 -2.21 -10.15 -29.21
CA ILE A 130 -3.16 -10.24 -30.33
C ILE A 130 -2.47 -11.08 -31.41
N SER A 131 -2.32 -12.37 -31.15
CA SER A 131 -1.89 -13.33 -32.15
C SER A 131 -2.95 -14.42 -32.28
N GLY A 132 -3.46 -14.57 -33.51
CA GLY A 132 -4.19 -15.75 -33.94
C GLY A 132 -5.65 -15.52 -34.30
N GLY A 133 -5.95 -15.68 -35.59
CA GLY A 133 -7.24 -16.23 -36.01
C GLY A 133 -8.01 -15.42 -37.04
N ASN A 134 -7.62 -15.55 -38.31
CA ASN A 134 -8.40 -15.17 -39.48
C ASN A 134 -9.82 -15.79 -39.43
N ILE A 135 -10.87 -14.98 -39.27
CA ILE A 135 -12.26 -15.45 -39.34
C ILE A 135 -12.79 -15.16 -40.74
N SER A 136 -12.47 -16.03 -41.70
CA SER A 136 -13.14 -16.06 -43.01
C SER A 136 -14.60 -16.46 -42.82
N GLN A 137 -15.50 -15.48 -42.94
CA GLN A 137 -16.94 -15.68 -42.93
C GLN A 137 -17.35 -16.28 -44.29
N LYS A 138 -17.66 -17.58 -44.30
CA LYS A 138 -18.31 -18.26 -45.42
C LYS A 138 -19.82 -18.13 -45.19
N ILE A 139 -20.49 -17.32 -45.99
CA ILE A 139 -21.95 -17.25 -46.05
C ILE A 139 -22.38 -18.01 -47.31
N ASN A 140 -23.43 -18.81 -47.11
CA ASN A 140 -24.00 -19.82 -48.00
C ASN A 140 -24.39 -19.30 -49.38
#